data_AF-A0A363TXF1-F1
#
_entry.id   AF-A0A363TXF1-F1
#
_cell.length_a   1.000
_cell.length_b   1.000
_cell.length_c   1.000
_cell.angle_alpha   90.00
_cell.angle_beta   90.00
_cell.angle_gamma   90.00
#
_symmetry.space_group_name_H-M   'P 1'
#
loop_
_entity.id
_entity.type
_entity.pdbx_description
1 polymer ?
#
loop_
_entity_poly.entity_id
_entity_poly.type
_entity_poly.pdbx_seq_one_letter_code
_entity_poly.pdbx_strand_id
1 'polypeptide(L)'
;MHGIKKVTVAALVLASLIASRDGFAQGAETLTPSPPGATVYFVDLKDGATVPEKLRVFFGLRNMGVAPAGSDLPNAGHHHLIIDSNLPPLNRPIPNDFKHLHYGAGQTEAEITLSPGKHTLQLLLGDKNHVPHSPPIMSPRITVNVVPKGGPTPSAAGAEVYFADLKDGAVVSSELTIHFGLKNMGVAPAGSDRPNSGHHHVLIDTDLPALDRPIPNDFNHLHFGAGQTQATVKLSPGEHTLQLLFADKDHIPHTPPLFSQRIKVRVPEPHVRTPSPPDAKVYFVGLRDGSVLPPNPTIHFGLVNMGVAPAGLANPNTGHHHLLIDTELPQMDQPIPNDFKHLHFGAGQTEAEVTLPLGRHKLQLLFGDANHVPHDPPIMSAPITVTVTKDGK
;
A
#
# COMPACT_ATOMS: atom_id res chain seq x y z
N MET A 1 -30.51 81.62 54.50
CA MET A 1 -31.59 82.64 54.54
C MET A 1 -31.91 83.04 53.12
N HIS A 2 -33.21 83.03 52.76
CA HIS A 2 -33.92 83.89 51.80
C HIS A 2 -33.20 84.28 50.47
N GLY A 3 -33.74 84.06 49.28
CA GLY A 3 -35.12 83.81 48.92
C GLY A 3 -35.35 83.84 47.40
N ILE A 4 -36.62 83.64 47.09
CA ILE A 4 -37.29 83.46 45.80
C ILE A 4 -37.19 84.70 44.90
N LYS A 5 -37.17 84.51 43.56
CA LYS A 5 -38.09 85.19 42.62
C LYS A 5 -38.13 84.52 41.24
N LYS A 6 -39.33 84.02 40.91
CA LYS A 6 -39.81 83.64 39.57
C LYS A 6 -40.01 84.91 38.73
N VAL A 7 -39.76 84.88 37.42
CA VAL A 7 -40.67 85.43 36.39
C VAL A 7 -40.52 84.62 35.09
N THR A 8 -41.67 84.24 34.56
CA THR A 8 -41.99 83.50 33.35
C THR A 8 -41.91 84.38 32.11
N VAL A 9 -41.39 83.87 30.98
CA VAL A 9 -41.87 84.27 29.64
C VAL A 9 -42.01 83.01 28.79
N ALA A 10 -43.22 82.83 28.27
CA ALA A 10 -43.64 81.73 27.42
C ALA A 10 -43.04 81.86 26.02
N ALA A 11 -42.66 80.72 25.42
CA ALA A 11 -42.50 80.59 23.98
C ALA A 11 -43.18 79.31 23.50
N LEU A 12 -44.01 79.53 22.49
CA LEU A 12 -44.93 78.66 21.78
C LEU A 12 -44.38 77.26 21.45
N VAL A 13 -45.22 76.26 21.71
CA VAL A 13 -45.08 74.87 21.25
C VAL A 13 -45.39 74.80 19.76
N LEU A 14 -44.47 74.25 18.96
CA LEU A 14 -44.79 73.62 17.68
C LEU A 14 -44.18 72.22 17.70
N ALA A 15 -45.04 71.21 17.86
CA ALA A 15 -44.66 69.81 17.86
C ALA A 15 -44.57 69.29 16.43
N SER A 16 -43.37 68.92 15.99
CA SER A 16 -43.13 68.09 14.81
C SER A 16 -42.51 66.76 15.27
N LEU A 17 -43.33 65.71 15.31
CA LEU A 17 -42.85 64.34 15.39
C LEU A 17 -42.22 63.96 14.05
N ILE A 18 -40.91 63.76 14.01
CA ILE A 18 -40.23 62.99 12.97
C ILE A 18 -39.69 61.73 13.64
N ALA A 19 -40.31 60.59 13.34
CA ALA A 19 -39.80 59.30 13.71
C ALA A 19 -38.74 58.88 12.68
N SER A 20 -37.46 58.96 13.04
CA SER A 20 -36.37 58.39 12.26
C SER A 20 -36.36 56.87 12.47
N ARG A 21 -36.77 56.12 11.45
CA ARG A 21 -36.49 54.68 11.32
C ARG A 21 -35.30 54.53 10.38
N ASP A 22 -34.09 54.48 10.92
CA ASP A 22 -32.93 53.98 10.18
C ASP A 22 -32.94 52.45 10.23
N GLY A 23 -33.58 51.85 9.24
CA GLY A 23 -33.38 50.46 8.88
C GLY A 23 -32.18 50.37 7.94
N PHE A 24 -31.04 49.86 8.43
CA PHE A 24 -29.95 49.43 7.56
C PHE A 24 -30.37 48.18 6.78
N ALA A 25 -30.86 48.37 5.56
CA ALA A 25 -30.92 47.31 4.57
C ALA A 25 -29.51 47.15 3.96
N GLN A 26 -28.76 46.13 4.40
CA GLN A 26 -27.62 45.63 3.62
C GLN A 26 -28.19 45.01 2.34
N GLY A 27 -27.99 45.69 1.21
CA GLY A 27 -28.31 45.14 -0.10
C GLY A 27 -27.50 43.87 -0.34
N ALA A 28 -28.16 42.79 -0.75
CA ALA A 28 -27.48 41.62 -1.29
C ALA A 28 -26.71 42.06 -2.55
N GLU A 29 -25.38 42.05 -2.51
CA GLU A 29 -24.59 42.28 -3.71
C GLU A 29 -24.95 41.23 -4.77
N THR A 30 -25.37 41.69 -5.94
CA THR A 30 -25.65 40.81 -7.07
C THR A 30 -24.34 40.23 -7.57
N LEU A 31 -24.18 38.91 -7.51
CA LEU A 31 -22.99 38.21 -8.00
C LEU A 31 -22.76 38.49 -9.50
N THR A 32 -21.50 38.61 -9.89
CA THR A 32 -21.11 38.88 -11.27
C THR A 32 -21.57 37.72 -12.19
N PRO A 33 -22.37 37.97 -13.24
CA PRO A 33 -22.87 36.90 -14.09
C PRO A 33 -21.73 36.24 -14.89
N SER A 34 -21.87 34.94 -15.18
CA SER A 34 -21.03 34.25 -16.16
C SER A 34 -21.79 33.99 -17.48
N PRO A 35 -21.10 34.02 -18.63
CA PRO A 35 -21.74 33.73 -19.90
C PRO A 35 -22.10 32.24 -20.05
N PRO A 36 -23.17 31.90 -20.79
CA PRO A 36 -23.55 30.51 -21.03
C PRO A 36 -22.41 29.69 -21.63
N GLY A 37 -22.18 28.50 -21.09
CA GLY A 37 -21.15 27.57 -21.57
C GLY A 37 -19.71 27.97 -21.21
N ALA A 38 -19.49 28.95 -20.33
CA ALA A 38 -18.17 29.23 -19.78
C ALA A 38 -17.62 28.03 -19.00
N THR A 39 -16.38 27.63 -19.28
CA THR A 39 -15.72 26.52 -18.58
C THR A 39 -14.26 26.84 -18.31
N VAL A 40 -13.80 26.43 -17.12
CA VAL A 40 -12.38 26.45 -16.74
C VAL A 40 -11.91 25.01 -16.56
N TYR A 41 -10.70 24.70 -17.02
CA TYR A 41 -10.17 23.32 -17.04
C TYR A 41 -8.65 23.30 -17.00
N PHE A 42 -8.07 22.16 -16.60
CA PHE A 42 -6.65 21.90 -16.74
C PHE A 42 -6.34 21.49 -18.20
N VAL A 43 -5.32 22.08 -18.82
CA VAL A 43 -5.02 21.83 -20.24
C VAL A 43 -4.36 20.46 -20.46
N ASP A 44 -3.35 20.13 -19.67
CA ASP A 44 -2.48 18.95 -19.83
C ASP A 44 -2.39 18.07 -18.58
N LEU A 45 -3.13 18.40 -17.53
CA LEU A 45 -3.18 17.64 -16.28
C LEU A 45 -4.50 16.86 -16.15
N LYS A 46 -4.40 15.54 -16.05
CA LYS A 46 -5.55 14.61 -15.98
C LYS A 46 -5.73 14.07 -14.56
N ASP A 47 -6.97 13.66 -14.25
CA ASP A 47 -7.26 12.90 -13.03
C ASP A 47 -6.47 11.59 -12.99
N GLY A 48 -5.87 11.30 -11.82
CA GLY A 48 -5.00 10.15 -11.57
C GLY A 48 -3.54 10.33 -12.03
N ALA A 49 -3.14 11.49 -12.57
CA ALA A 49 -1.79 11.68 -13.08
C ALA A 49 -0.72 11.55 -12.00
N THR A 50 0.39 10.88 -12.33
CA THR A 50 1.61 10.90 -11.51
C THR A 50 2.50 12.04 -11.95
N VAL A 51 2.92 12.88 -11.00
CA VAL A 51 3.61 14.16 -11.26
C VAL A 51 4.81 14.35 -10.33
N PRO A 52 5.83 15.11 -10.73
CA PRO A 52 6.90 15.52 -9.83
C PRO A 52 6.38 16.48 -8.73
N GLU A 53 7.13 16.60 -7.63
CA GLU A 53 6.86 17.58 -6.56
C GLU A 53 6.65 19.00 -7.10
N LYS A 54 7.50 19.39 -8.04
CA LYS A 54 7.46 20.69 -8.68
C LYS A 54 6.90 20.55 -10.09
N LEU A 55 5.69 21.03 -10.33
CA LEU A 55 5.01 20.88 -11.62
C LEU A 55 4.42 22.20 -12.12
N ARG A 56 4.45 22.39 -13.43
CA ARG A 56 3.81 23.52 -14.11
C ARG A 56 2.41 23.11 -14.51
N VAL A 57 1.41 23.87 -14.06
CA VAL A 57 -0.01 23.63 -14.33
C VAL A 57 -0.50 24.68 -15.32
N PHE A 58 -1.21 24.26 -16.36
CA PHE A 58 -1.79 25.16 -17.36
C PHE A 58 -3.32 25.24 -17.17
N PHE A 59 -3.82 26.47 -17.13
CA PHE A 59 -5.23 26.82 -16.93
C PHE A 59 -5.85 27.20 -18.27
N GLY A 60 -6.91 26.49 -18.65
CA GLY A 60 -7.73 26.79 -19.81
C GLY A 60 -9.03 27.47 -19.39
N LEU A 61 -9.48 28.44 -20.18
CA LEU A 61 -10.78 29.10 -20.05
C LEU A 61 -11.45 29.15 -21.44
N ARG A 62 -12.73 28.83 -21.51
CA ARG A 62 -13.56 28.91 -22.73
C ARG A 62 -14.76 29.81 -22.50
N ASN A 63 -15.19 30.50 -23.57
CA ASN A 63 -16.34 31.41 -23.61
C ASN A 63 -16.26 32.58 -22.61
N MET A 64 -15.05 32.92 -22.13
CA MET A 64 -14.81 34.02 -21.20
C MET A 64 -13.35 34.50 -21.30
N GLY A 65 -13.09 35.75 -20.93
CA GLY A 65 -11.75 36.34 -20.91
C GLY A 65 -11.02 36.15 -19.58
N VAL A 66 -9.68 36.19 -19.62
CA VAL A 66 -8.83 36.28 -18.44
C VAL A 66 -8.40 37.74 -18.26
N ALA A 67 -8.61 38.31 -17.08
CA ALA A 67 -8.27 39.69 -16.75
C ALA A 67 -7.59 39.78 -15.38
N PRO A 68 -6.73 40.78 -15.13
CA PRO A 68 -6.21 41.00 -13.79
C PRO A 68 -7.31 41.27 -12.76
N ALA A 69 -7.08 40.84 -11.52
CA ALA A 69 -7.93 41.20 -10.38
C ALA A 69 -8.05 42.72 -10.25
N GLY A 70 -9.22 43.19 -9.80
CA GLY A 70 -9.59 44.61 -9.78
C GLY A 70 -10.02 45.21 -11.12
N SER A 71 -9.80 44.52 -12.26
CA SER A 71 -10.21 44.99 -13.57
C SER A 71 -11.69 44.67 -13.85
N ASP A 72 -12.50 45.69 -14.11
CA ASP A 72 -13.93 45.56 -14.35
C ASP A 72 -14.24 45.33 -15.84
N LEU A 73 -13.69 44.26 -16.40
CA LEU A 73 -13.92 43.90 -17.80
C LEU A 73 -15.14 42.98 -17.93
N PRO A 74 -16.04 43.23 -18.89
CA PRO A 74 -17.20 42.39 -19.11
C PRO A 74 -16.77 40.98 -19.54
N ASN A 75 -17.46 39.96 -19.01
CA ASN A 75 -17.19 38.55 -19.30
C ASN A 75 -15.71 38.18 -19.10
N ALA A 76 -15.10 38.65 -18.03
CA ALA A 76 -13.74 38.29 -17.66
C ALA A 76 -13.58 38.05 -16.16
N GLY A 77 -12.54 37.31 -15.80
CA GLY A 77 -12.17 36.99 -14.42
C GLY A 77 -10.73 36.47 -14.36
N HIS A 78 -10.35 35.89 -13.22
CA HIS A 78 -9.01 35.32 -13.03
C HIS A 78 -9.04 33.98 -12.29
N HIS A 79 -7.97 33.21 -12.48
CA HIS A 79 -7.86 31.84 -11.98
C HIS A 79 -7.53 31.80 -10.48
N HIS A 80 -8.13 30.83 -9.80
CA HIS A 80 -7.70 30.33 -8.51
C HIS A 80 -7.51 28.81 -8.60
N LEU A 81 -6.53 28.29 -7.86
CA LEU A 81 -6.29 26.86 -7.72
C LEU A 81 -6.53 26.44 -6.26
N ILE A 82 -7.44 25.49 -6.10
CA ILE A 82 -7.78 24.90 -4.80
C ILE A 82 -7.01 23.58 -4.66
N ILE A 83 -6.24 23.47 -3.57
CA ILE A 83 -5.36 22.33 -3.27
C ILE A 83 -5.80 21.73 -1.93
N ASP A 84 -6.18 20.45 -1.94
CA ASP A 84 -6.55 19.68 -0.72
C ASP A 84 -7.55 20.38 0.20
N SER A 85 -8.50 21.07 -0.43
CA SER A 85 -9.59 21.77 0.23
C SER A 85 -10.88 21.58 -0.54
N ASN A 86 -12.02 21.72 0.13
CA ASN A 86 -13.31 21.87 -0.53
C ASN A 86 -13.39 23.25 -1.19
N LEU A 87 -14.38 23.45 -2.07
CA LEU A 87 -14.64 24.77 -2.62
C LEU A 87 -15.01 25.75 -1.50
N PRO A 88 -14.52 27.00 -1.54
CA PRO A 88 -14.94 28.05 -0.62
C PRO A 88 -16.42 28.46 -0.88
N PRO A 89 -17.03 29.26 0.01
CA PRO A 89 -18.35 29.83 -0.25
C PRO A 89 -18.40 30.58 -1.57
N LEU A 90 -19.38 30.27 -2.43
CA LEU A 90 -19.46 30.76 -3.80
C LEU A 90 -20.06 32.18 -3.94
N ASN A 91 -20.20 32.88 -2.83
CA ASN A 91 -20.77 34.21 -2.73
C ASN A 91 -19.91 35.16 -1.88
N ARG A 92 -18.64 34.82 -1.69
CA ARG A 92 -17.65 35.61 -0.94
C ARG A 92 -16.33 35.60 -1.70
N PRO A 93 -15.42 36.54 -1.40
CA PRO A 93 -14.07 36.50 -1.93
C PRO A 93 -13.41 35.14 -1.64
N ILE A 94 -12.80 34.56 -2.67
CA ILE A 94 -12.00 33.34 -2.56
C ILE A 94 -10.81 33.64 -1.65
N PRO A 95 -10.51 32.78 -0.65
CA PRO A 95 -9.32 32.96 0.18
C PRO A 95 -8.04 32.96 -0.65
N ASN A 96 -7.00 33.62 -0.14
CA ASN A 96 -5.66 33.53 -0.69
C ASN A 96 -4.73 32.99 0.40
N ASP A 97 -4.58 31.68 0.44
CA ASP A 97 -3.79 30.94 1.42
C ASP A 97 -3.11 29.73 0.77
N PHE A 98 -2.40 28.91 1.54
CA PHE A 98 -1.65 27.75 1.02
C PHE A 98 -2.51 26.70 0.29
N LYS A 99 -3.83 26.70 0.51
CA LYS A 99 -4.78 25.79 -0.14
C LYS A 99 -5.61 26.47 -1.23
N HIS A 100 -5.52 27.79 -1.35
CA HIS A 100 -6.29 28.59 -2.30
C HIS A 100 -5.32 29.57 -2.95
N LEU A 101 -4.65 29.14 -4.03
CA LEU A 101 -3.65 29.96 -4.71
C LEU A 101 -4.34 30.91 -5.68
N HIS A 102 -4.00 32.19 -5.57
CA HIS A 102 -4.57 33.28 -6.36
C HIS A 102 -3.67 33.67 -7.54
N TYR A 103 -4.23 33.73 -8.75
CA TYR A 103 -3.55 34.13 -9.98
C TYR A 103 -4.18 35.38 -10.61
N GLY A 104 -4.13 36.48 -9.85
CA GLY A 104 -4.78 37.76 -10.19
C GLY A 104 -4.06 38.65 -11.19
N ALA A 105 -2.92 38.26 -11.75
CA ALA A 105 -2.28 39.01 -12.83
C ALA A 105 -2.77 38.56 -14.22
N GLY A 106 -3.78 37.68 -14.26
CA GLY A 106 -4.27 37.08 -15.49
C GLY A 106 -3.40 35.90 -15.97
N GLN A 107 -2.71 35.21 -15.04
CA GLN A 107 -1.91 34.05 -15.41
C GLN A 107 -2.80 32.92 -15.93
N THR A 108 -2.34 32.25 -16.98
CA THR A 108 -2.94 31.04 -17.55
C THR A 108 -2.12 29.80 -17.23
N GLU A 109 -1.14 29.94 -16.36
CA GLU A 109 -0.27 28.86 -15.90
C GLU A 109 0.43 29.25 -14.60
N ALA A 110 0.86 28.25 -13.83
CA ALA A 110 1.66 28.46 -12.64
C ALA A 110 2.55 27.26 -12.35
N GLU A 111 3.70 27.53 -11.75
CA GLU A 111 4.53 26.49 -11.14
C GLU A 111 4.11 26.31 -9.68
N ILE A 112 3.75 25.09 -9.30
CA ILE A 112 3.37 24.75 -7.92
C ILE A 112 4.32 23.68 -7.37
N THR A 113 4.43 23.64 -6.04
CA THR A 113 5.15 22.59 -5.33
C THR A 113 4.20 21.88 -4.38
N LEU A 114 4.08 20.57 -4.54
CA LEU A 114 3.26 19.69 -3.71
C LEU A 114 4.18 18.70 -2.99
N SER A 115 3.80 18.32 -1.77
CA SER A 115 4.49 17.25 -1.05
C SER A 115 4.30 15.90 -1.75
N PRO A 116 5.19 14.91 -1.55
CA PRO A 116 4.94 13.55 -2.00
C PRO A 116 3.63 12.98 -1.45
N GLY A 117 2.87 12.28 -2.28
CA GLY A 117 1.59 11.67 -1.91
C GLY A 117 0.42 12.08 -2.81
N LYS A 118 -0.79 11.77 -2.35
CA LYS A 118 -2.04 12.02 -3.09
C LYS A 118 -2.54 13.44 -2.80
N HIS A 119 -2.76 14.22 -3.85
CA HIS A 119 -3.27 15.59 -3.78
C HIS A 119 -4.52 15.75 -4.64
N THR A 120 -5.39 16.68 -4.27
CA THR A 120 -6.57 17.07 -5.05
C THR A 120 -6.46 18.51 -5.52
N LEU A 121 -6.79 18.74 -6.79
CA LEU A 121 -6.70 20.03 -7.46
C LEU A 121 -8.02 20.41 -8.10
N GLN A 122 -8.42 21.68 -7.99
CA GLN A 122 -9.62 22.21 -8.65
C GLN A 122 -9.43 23.69 -9.01
N LEU A 123 -9.79 24.08 -10.24
CA LEU A 123 -9.80 25.48 -10.64
C LEU A 123 -11.14 26.14 -10.32
N LEU A 124 -11.10 27.40 -9.90
CA LEU A 124 -12.25 28.25 -9.66
C LEU A 124 -11.98 29.65 -10.24
N LEU A 125 -12.93 30.20 -11.00
CA LEU A 125 -12.80 31.54 -11.57
C LEU A 125 -13.45 32.58 -10.66
N GLY A 126 -12.68 33.61 -10.28
CA GLY A 126 -13.16 34.76 -9.52
C GLY A 126 -13.31 36.00 -10.40
N ASP A 127 -14.23 36.88 -10.03
CA ASP A 127 -14.41 38.19 -10.63
C ASP A 127 -13.34 39.20 -10.15
N LYS A 128 -13.51 40.49 -10.45
CA LYS A 128 -12.56 41.54 -10.03
C LYS A 128 -12.31 41.61 -8.51
N ASN A 129 -13.27 41.16 -7.70
CA ASN A 129 -13.23 41.16 -6.24
C ASN A 129 -12.90 39.77 -5.67
N HIS A 130 -12.46 38.83 -6.52
CA HIS A 130 -12.21 37.42 -6.18
C HIS A 130 -13.47 36.67 -5.78
N VAL A 131 -14.66 37.20 -6.07
CA VAL A 131 -15.93 36.51 -5.78
C VAL A 131 -16.24 35.60 -6.97
N PRO A 132 -16.62 34.33 -6.74
CA PRO A 132 -17.03 33.46 -7.84
C PRO A 132 -18.20 34.03 -8.65
N HIS A 133 -18.17 33.83 -9.96
CA HIS A 133 -19.26 34.23 -10.85
C HIS A 133 -20.56 33.44 -10.58
N SER A 134 -21.68 33.91 -11.13
CA SER A 134 -22.98 33.23 -11.07
C SER A 134 -23.55 32.95 -12.47
N PRO A 135 -23.71 31.67 -12.89
CA PRO A 135 -23.28 30.46 -12.19
C PRO A 135 -21.75 30.38 -12.00
N PRO A 136 -21.25 29.61 -11.01
CA PRO A 136 -19.83 29.45 -10.75
C PRO A 136 -19.14 28.73 -11.92
N ILE A 137 -17.95 29.22 -12.31
CA ILE A 137 -17.10 28.57 -13.31
C ILE A 137 -15.97 27.85 -12.58
N MET A 138 -16.03 26.52 -12.57
CA MET A 138 -15.08 25.65 -11.88
C MET A 138 -14.76 24.42 -12.73
N SER A 139 -13.54 23.88 -12.57
CA SER A 139 -13.18 22.62 -13.21
C SER A 139 -13.76 21.43 -12.43
N PRO A 140 -13.78 20.23 -13.04
CA PRO A 140 -13.81 19.00 -12.26
C PRO A 140 -12.68 19.01 -11.22
N ARG A 141 -12.94 18.44 -10.05
CA ARG A 141 -11.88 18.14 -9.08
C ARG A 141 -11.10 16.93 -9.58
N ILE A 142 -9.78 17.07 -9.67
CA ILE A 142 -8.88 15.98 -10.07
C ILE A 142 -8.00 15.57 -8.89
N THR A 143 -7.49 14.35 -8.95
CA THR A 143 -6.50 13.77 -8.06
C THR A 143 -5.17 13.64 -8.81
N VAL A 144 -4.06 13.98 -8.17
CA VAL A 144 -2.71 13.72 -8.68
C VAL A 144 -1.89 12.98 -7.63
N ASN A 145 -0.95 12.15 -8.07
CA ASN A 145 -0.01 11.43 -7.21
C ASN A 145 1.39 12.04 -7.39
N VAL A 146 1.86 12.73 -6.36
CA VAL A 146 3.18 13.35 -6.35
C VAL A 146 4.20 12.33 -5.90
N VAL A 147 5.19 12.07 -6.75
CA VAL A 147 6.30 11.15 -6.44
C VAL A 147 7.52 11.95 -5.96
N PRO A 148 8.25 11.45 -4.93
CA PRO A 148 9.43 12.14 -4.44
C PRO A 148 10.50 12.23 -5.53
N LYS A 149 11.33 13.27 -5.48
CA LYS A 149 12.51 13.32 -6.35
C LYS A 149 13.55 12.28 -5.92
N GLY A 150 14.06 11.51 -6.89
CA GLY A 150 15.16 10.58 -6.67
C GLY A 150 16.51 11.11 -7.14
N GLY A 151 17.40 10.19 -7.45
CA GLY A 151 18.72 10.44 -8.01
C GLY A 151 18.72 10.90 -9.47
N PRO A 152 19.90 11.01 -10.08
CA PRO A 152 20.10 11.69 -11.35
C PRO A 152 19.58 10.90 -12.56
N THR A 153 19.35 9.60 -12.42
CA THR A 153 18.98 8.71 -13.52
C THR A 153 17.45 8.56 -13.61
N PRO A 154 16.83 8.65 -14.80
CA PRO A 154 15.38 8.58 -14.93
C PRO A 154 14.85 7.14 -14.85
N SER A 155 13.67 6.97 -14.26
CA SER A 155 12.88 5.74 -14.36
C SER A 155 12.09 5.71 -15.67
N ALA A 156 11.91 4.52 -16.24
CA ALA A 156 11.03 4.35 -17.39
C ALA A 156 9.57 4.64 -17.02
N ALA A 157 8.80 5.12 -18.01
CA ALA A 157 7.37 5.28 -17.85
C ALA A 157 6.70 3.94 -17.49
N GLY A 158 5.93 3.94 -16.40
CA GLY A 158 5.25 2.73 -15.91
C GLY A 158 6.18 1.68 -15.29
N ALA A 159 7.43 2.01 -14.99
CA ALA A 159 8.31 1.09 -14.28
C ALA A 159 7.81 0.81 -12.85
N GLU A 160 7.97 -0.44 -12.41
CA GLU A 160 7.46 -0.93 -11.13
C GLU A 160 8.39 -2.03 -10.61
N VAL A 161 8.70 -1.99 -9.31
CA VAL A 161 9.40 -3.06 -8.59
C VAL A 161 8.47 -3.66 -7.54
N TYR A 162 8.43 -4.99 -7.42
CA TYR A 162 7.46 -5.70 -6.57
C TYR A 162 8.01 -7.03 -6.07
N PHE A 163 7.47 -7.55 -4.97
CA PHE A 163 7.73 -8.93 -4.55
C PHE A 163 6.86 -9.88 -5.39
N ALA A 164 7.47 -10.89 -6.03
CA ALA A 164 6.71 -11.81 -6.88
C ALA A 164 5.85 -12.79 -6.07
N ASP A 165 6.43 -13.35 -5.00
CA ASP A 165 5.83 -14.46 -4.24
C ASP A 165 5.63 -14.16 -2.75
N LEU A 166 5.74 -12.89 -2.34
CA LEU A 166 5.60 -12.48 -0.94
C LEU A 166 4.51 -11.42 -0.80
N LYS A 167 3.60 -11.62 0.15
CA LYS A 167 2.43 -10.77 0.38
C LYS A 167 2.47 -10.13 1.77
N ASP A 168 1.81 -9.00 1.90
CA ASP A 168 1.57 -8.36 3.19
C ASP A 168 0.81 -9.30 4.14
N GLY A 169 1.27 -9.38 5.39
CA GLY A 169 0.76 -10.27 6.43
C GLY A 169 1.22 -11.72 6.34
N ALA A 170 2.16 -12.07 5.45
CA ALA A 170 2.62 -13.45 5.32
C ALA A 170 3.33 -13.95 6.59
N VAL A 171 3.02 -15.18 7.01
CA VAL A 171 3.82 -15.92 7.98
C VAL A 171 4.89 -16.70 7.21
N VAL A 172 6.15 -16.50 7.56
CA VAL A 172 7.29 -17.01 6.79
C VAL A 172 8.30 -17.73 7.69
N SER A 173 9.14 -18.56 7.08
CA SER A 173 10.27 -19.19 7.75
C SER A 173 11.34 -18.17 8.13
N SER A 174 12.16 -18.51 9.14
CA SER A 174 13.32 -17.70 9.56
C SER A 174 14.37 -17.58 8.47
N GLU A 175 14.42 -18.51 7.53
CA GLU A 175 15.19 -18.42 6.29
C GLU A 175 14.22 -18.50 5.11
N LEU A 176 14.09 -17.42 4.35
CA LEU A 176 13.13 -17.28 3.26
C LEU A 176 13.84 -16.81 1.99
N THR A 177 13.54 -17.46 0.86
CA THR A 177 13.92 -16.96 -0.47
C THR A 177 12.85 -16.01 -0.97
N ILE A 178 13.22 -14.76 -1.19
CA ILE A 178 12.36 -13.72 -1.75
C ILE A 178 12.70 -13.51 -3.22
N HIS A 179 11.67 -13.44 -4.08
CA HIS A 179 11.80 -13.18 -5.51
C HIS A 179 11.39 -11.75 -5.84
N PHE A 180 12.24 -11.07 -6.61
CA PHE A 180 12.08 -9.68 -7.02
C PHE A 180 11.51 -9.62 -8.43
N GLY A 181 10.46 -8.83 -8.61
CA GLY A 181 9.87 -8.51 -9.89
C GLY A 181 10.18 -7.08 -10.30
N LEU A 182 10.39 -6.86 -11.60
CA LEU A 182 10.61 -5.56 -12.22
C LEU A 182 9.81 -5.48 -13.53
N LYS A 183 9.15 -4.34 -13.79
CA LYS A 183 8.49 -4.03 -15.06
C LYS A 183 9.11 -2.80 -15.70
N ASN A 184 9.14 -2.77 -17.04
CA ASN A 184 9.56 -1.65 -17.89
C ASN A 184 11.00 -1.13 -17.70
N MET A 185 11.83 -1.81 -16.91
CA MET A 185 13.27 -1.58 -16.76
C MET A 185 14.04 -2.91 -16.77
N GLY A 186 15.34 -2.84 -17.06
CA GLY A 186 16.24 -3.99 -17.01
C GLY A 186 16.98 -4.12 -15.69
N VAL A 187 17.40 -5.33 -15.34
CA VAL A 187 18.33 -5.58 -14.22
C VAL A 187 19.76 -5.65 -14.76
N ALA A 188 20.68 -4.92 -14.16
CA ALA A 188 22.09 -4.86 -14.51
C ALA A 188 22.96 -4.83 -13.24
N PRO A 189 24.18 -5.40 -13.26
CA PRO A 189 25.08 -5.30 -12.12
C PRO A 189 25.42 -3.85 -11.76
N ALA A 190 25.63 -3.58 -10.47
CA ALA A 190 26.19 -2.33 -9.98
C ALA A 190 27.51 -2.01 -10.69
N GLY A 191 27.78 -0.72 -10.90
CA GLY A 191 28.91 -0.22 -11.69
C GLY A 191 28.75 -0.37 -13.22
N SER A 192 27.82 -1.19 -13.71
CA SER A 192 27.54 -1.32 -15.14
C SER A 192 26.63 -0.19 -15.63
N ASP A 193 27.15 0.69 -16.48
CA ASP A 193 26.35 1.74 -17.11
C ASP A 193 25.53 1.16 -18.28
N ARG A 194 24.33 0.68 -17.98
CA ARG A 194 23.37 0.19 -18.96
C ARG A 194 22.13 1.07 -18.95
N PRO A 195 21.66 1.53 -20.13
CA PRO A 195 20.50 2.40 -20.21
C PRO A 195 19.25 1.68 -19.69
N ASN A 196 18.36 2.45 -19.05
CA ASN A 196 17.08 1.96 -18.52
C ASN A 196 17.21 0.72 -17.61
N SER A 197 18.24 0.70 -16.76
CA SER A 197 18.52 -0.45 -15.90
C SER A 197 19.13 -0.05 -14.56
N GLY A 198 19.14 -1.02 -13.65
CA GLY A 198 19.63 -0.87 -12.29
C GLY A 198 19.65 -2.21 -11.57
N HIS A 199 19.66 -2.20 -10.24
CA HIS A 199 19.63 -3.41 -9.43
C HIS A 199 18.77 -3.26 -8.17
N HIS A 200 18.44 -4.40 -7.56
CA HIS A 200 17.56 -4.49 -6.42
C HIS A 200 18.28 -4.22 -5.10
N HIS A 201 17.56 -3.60 -4.17
CA HIS A 201 17.86 -3.55 -2.75
C HIS A 201 16.64 -4.05 -1.98
N VAL A 202 16.87 -4.69 -0.84
CA VAL A 202 15.83 -5.07 0.11
C VAL A 202 16.05 -4.30 1.40
N LEU A 203 15.05 -3.54 1.79
CA LEU A 203 14.99 -2.82 3.05
C LEU A 203 14.29 -3.71 4.08
N ILE A 204 14.91 -3.92 5.22
CA ILE A 204 14.41 -4.73 6.33
C ILE A 204 14.32 -3.82 7.55
N ASP A 205 13.12 -3.69 8.12
CA ASP A 205 12.89 -2.94 9.36
C ASP A 205 13.44 -1.51 9.37
N THR A 206 13.34 -0.84 8.22
CA THR A 206 13.75 0.55 8.05
C THR A 206 12.79 1.28 7.13
N ASP A 207 12.72 2.60 7.29
CA ASP A 207 12.08 3.48 6.34
C ASP A 207 12.95 3.63 5.08
N LEU A 208 12.38 4.21 4.01
CA LEU A 208 13.14 4.56 2.82
C LEU A 208 14.32 5.49 3.19
N PRO A 209 15.54 5.21 2.70
CA PRO A 209 16.67 6.12 2.88
C PRO A 209 16.46 7.39 2.04
N ALA A 210 17.40 8.33 2.13
CA ALA A 210 17.45 9.47 1.23
C ALA A 210 17.54 8.98 -0.24
N LEU A 211 16.60 9.43 -1.08
CA LEU A 211 16.43 8.91 -2.43
C LEU A 211 17.33 9.57 -3.47
N ASP A 212 18.16 10.52 -3.04
CA ASP A 212 19.01 11.37 -3.86
C ASP A 212 20.52 11.03 -3.77
N ARG A 213 20.85 9.95 -3.04
CA ARG A 213 22.23 9.53 -2.77
C ARG A 213 22.34 8.00 -2.72
N PRO A 214 23.56 7.44 -2.67
CA PRO A 214 23.74 6.00 -2.58
C PRO A 214 23.01 5.41 -1.37
N ILE A 215 22.29 4.31 -1.60
CA ILE A 215 21.62 3.52 -0.56
C ILE A 215 22.70 2.95 0.39
N PRO A 216 22.50 2.99 1.72
CA PRO A 216 23.40 2.32 2.66
C PRO A 216 23.54 0.83 2.35
N ASN A 217 24.65 0.23 2.76
CA ASN A 217 24.84 -1.23 2.68
C ASN A 217 25.12 -1.74 4.10
N ASP A 218 24.05 -2.10 4.80
CA ASP A 218 24.07 -2.56 6.19
C ASP A 218 23.03 -3.68 6.38
N PHE A 219 22.82 -4.13 7.63
CA PHE A 219 21.89 -5.22 7.93
C PHE A 219 20.43 -4.92 7.54
N ASN A 220 20.05 -3.66 7.47
CA ASN A 220 18.70 -3.22 7.14
C ASN A 220 18.57 -2.84 5.66
N HIS A 221 19.67 -2.70 4.93
CA HIS A 221 19.73 -2.34 3.52
C HIS A 221 20.57 -3.37 2.76
N LEU A 222 19.95 -4.49 2.40
CA LEU A 222 20.62 -5.55 1.68
C LEU A 222 20.75 -5.19 0.20
N HIS A 223 21.97 -5.30 -0.31
CA HIS A 223 22.33 -4.90 -1.66
C HIS A 223 22.53 -6.11 -2.59
N PHE A 224 21.86 -6.09 -3.76
CA PHE A 224 21.91 -7.14 -4.78
C PHE A 224 22.49 -6.65 -6.12
N GLY A 225 23.73 -6.17 -6.06
CA GLY A 225 24.43 -5.54 -7.19
C GLY A 225 25.01 -6.48 -8.23
N ALA A 226 24.82 -7.80 -8.15
CA ALA A 226 25.20 -8.72 -9.23
C ALA A 226 24.06 -8.91 -10.25
N GLY A 227 22.97 -8.16 -10.10
CA GLY A 227 21.77 -8.29 -10.92
C GLY A 227 20.87 -9.45 -10.49
N GLN A 228 20.88 -9.79 -9.20
CA GLN A 228 20.02 -10.85 -8.69
C GLN A 228 18.54 -10.45 -8.80
N THR A 229 17.70 -11.44 -9.09
CA THR A 229 16.24 -11.35 -9.09
C THR A 229 15.63 -12.12 -7.93
N GLN A 230 16.45 -12.66 -7.03
CA GLN A 230 16.03 -13.32 -5.80
C GLN A 230 17.15 -13.31 -4.77
N ALA A 231 16.80 -13.47 -3.50
CA ALA A 231 17.77 -13.62 -2.41
C ALA A 231 17.20 -14.46 -1.28
N THR A 232 18.06 -15.21 -0.60
CA THR A 232 17.72 -15.84 0.68
C THR A 232 18.05 -14.89 1.82
N VAL A 233 17.06 -14.57 2.63
CA VAL A 233 17.17 -13.65 3.77
C VAL A 233 16.88 -14.42 5.06
N LYS A 234 17.66 -14.11 6.10
CA LYS A 234 17.44 -14.63 7.45
C LYS A 234 16.80 -13.55 8.31
N LEU A 235 15.65 -13.87 8.88
CA LEU A 235 14.89 -13.01 9.77
C LEU A 235 14.81 -13.67 11.15
N SER A 236 14.92 -12.86 12.19
CA SER A 236 14.68 -13.32 13.57
C SER A 236 13.19 -13.65 13.77
N PRO A 237 12.82 -14.38 14.83
CA PRO A 237 11.43 -14.45 15.27
C PRO A 237 10.84 -13.05 15.54
N GLY A 238 9.59 -12.83 15.16
CA GLY A 238 8.88 -11.57 15.35
C GLY A 238 8.21 -11.02 14.09
N GLU A 239 7.75 -9.77 14.18
CA GLU A 239 7.25 -9.01 13.03
C GLU A 239 8.40 -8.28 12.34
N HIS A 240 8.42 -8.34 11.01
CA HIS A 240 9.38 -7.66 10.16
C HIS A 240 8.66 -6.89 9.06
N THR A 241 9.25 -5.78 8.64
CA THR A 241 8.83 -5.04 7.45
C THR A 241 9.84 -5.21 6.33
N LEU A 242 9.34 -5.42 5.12
CA LEU A 242 10.16 -5.56 3.92
C LEU A 242 9.72 -4.58 2.83
N GLN A 243 10.67 -3.99 2.12
CA GLN A 243 10.40 -3.13 0.97
C GLN A 243 11.51 -3.27 -0.06
N LEU A 244 11.17 -3.36 -1.35
CA LEU A 244 12.16 -3.29 -2.42
C LEU A 244 12.44 -1.83 -2.78
N LEU A 245 13.69 -1.52 -3.10
CA LEU A 245 14.11 -0.25 -3.68
C LEU A 245 15.06 -0.54 -4.85
N PHE A 246 14.79 0.06 -6.00
CA PHE A 246 15.56 -0.14 -7.22
C PHE A 246 16.44 1.09 -7.49
N ALA A 247 17.70 0.85 -7.84
CA ALA A 247 18.70 1.90 -7.96
C ALA A 247 19.65 1.67 -9.15
N ASP A 248 20.29 2.75 -9.58
CA ASP A 248 21.23 2.74 -10.69
C ASP A 248 22.58 2.09 -10.35
N LYS A 249 23.52 2.17 -11.29
CA LYS A 249 24.87 1.60 -11.15
C LYS A 249 25.64 2.09 -9.91
N ASP A 250 25.31 3.27 -9.37
CA ASP A 250 25.98 3.89 -8.23
C ASP A 250 25.18 3.71 -6.92
N HIS A 251 24.17 2.82 -6.93
CA HIS A 251 23.23 2.55 -5.83
C HIS A 251 22.35 3.75 -5.49
N ILE A 252 22.17 4.68 -6.44
CA ILE A 252 21.32 5.85 -6.24
C ILE A 252 19.94 5.53 -6.83
N PRO A 253 18.84 5.71 -6.08
CA PRO A 253 17.50 5.52 -6.64
C PRO A 253 17.26 6.37 -7.88
N HIS A 254 16.50 5.84 -8.84
CA HIS A 254 16.11 6.59 -10.04
C HIS A 254 15.10 7.71 -9.74
N THR A 255 14.78 8.55 -10.74
CA THR A 255 13.73 9.57 -10.68
C THR A 255 12.61 9.31 -11.69
N PRO A 256 11.35 9.16 -11.26
CA PRO A 256 10.94 8.99 -9.86
C PRO A 256 11.49 7.68 -9.26
N PRO A 257 11.71 7.61 -7.93
CA PRO A 257 12.19 6.40 -7.26
C PRO A 257 11.24 5.22 -7.49
N LEU A 258 11.84 4.04 -7.68
CA LEU A 258 11.10 2.79 -7.82
C LEU A 258 11.26 1.97 -6.55
N PHE A 259 10.19 1.87 -5.79
CA PHE A 259 10.10 1.02 -4.62
C PHE A 259 8.76 0.28 -4.59
N SER A 260 8.75 -0.89 -3.96
CA SER A 260 7.51 -1.65 -3.78
C SER A 260 6.65 -1.04 -2.69
N GLN A 261 5.42 -1.54 -2.53
CA GLN A 261 4.72 -1.38 -1.26
C GLN A 261 5.57 -1.98 -0.13
N ARG A 262 5.54 -1.33 1.04
CA ARG A 262 6.11 -1.89 2.27
C ARG A 262 5.16 -2.95 2.79
N ILE A 263 5.65 -4.16 2.99
CA ILE A 263 4.88 -5.29 3.49
C ILE A 263 5.34 -5.67 4.89
N LYS A 264 4.44 -6.25 5.68
CA LYS A 264 4.72 -6.89 6.96
C LYS A 264 4.77 -8.40 6.78
N VAL A 265 5.73 -9.05 7.40
CA VAL A 265 5.81 -10.50 7.52
C VAL A 265 6.03 -10.88 8.97
N ARG A 266 5.64 -12.10 9.35
CA ARG A 266 5.85 -12.63 10.69
C ARG A 266 6.66 -13.92 10.63
N VAL A 267 7.75 -13.96 11.38
CA VAL A 267 8.49 -15.20 11.66
C VAL A 267 8.00 -15.73 13.01
N PRO A 268 7.45 -16.95 13.08
CA PRO A 268 7.01 -17.54 14.34
C PRO A 268 8.20 -17.82 15.27
N GLU A 269 7.93 -17.79 16.59
CA GLU A 269 8.90 -18.24 17.59
C GLU A 269 9.18 -19.74 17.41
N PRO A 270 10.44 -20.18 17.46
CA PRO A 270 10.77 -21.59 17.37
C PRO A 270 10.20 -22.34 18.57
N HIS A 271 9.48 -23.42 18.31
CA HIS A 271 9.04 -24.35 19.35
C HIS A 271 10.19 -25.27 19.73
N VAL A 272 10.39 -25.45 21.05
CA VAL A 272 11.33 -26.44 21.56
C VAL A 272 10.81 -27.82 21.20
N ARG A 273 11.57 -28.53 20.35
CA ARG A 273 11.24 -29.87 19.89
C ARG A 273 11.42 -30.88 21.01
N THR A 274 10.50 -31.83 21.10
CA THR A 274 10.55 -32.91 22.08
C THR A 274 11.46 -34.05 21.60
N PRO A 275 12.26 -34.69 22.46
CA PRO A 275 13.22 -35.71 22.01
C PRO A 275 12.52 -36.97 21.48
N SER A 276 13.14 -37.63 20.49
CA SER A 276 12.75 -38.96 20.02
C SER A 276 13.87 -40.00 20.23
N PRO A 277 13.53 -41.30 20.37
CA PRO A 277 14.52 -42.37 20.37
C PRO A 277 15.29 -42.42 19.04
N PRO A 278 16.62 -42.65 19.05
CA PRO A 278 17.44 -42.68 17.82
C PRO A 278 17.01 -43.73 16.78
N ASP A 279 16.31 -44.78 17.22
CA ASP A 279 15.82 -45.88 16.39
C ASP A 279 14.30 -45.82 16.16
N ALA A 280 13.65 -44.71 16.50
CA ALA A 280 12.24 -44.47 16.17
C ALA A 280 12.05 -44.28 14.67
N LYS A 281 11.02 -44.91 14.11
CA LYS A 281 10.74 -44.89 12.67
C LYS A 281 9.25 -44.85 12.41
N VAL A 282 8.84 -43.98 11.49
CA VAL A 282 7.50 -43.98 10.90
C VAL A 282 7.59 -44.49 9.46
N TYR A 283 6.63 -45.32 9.04
CA TYR A 283 6.66 -45.98 7.73
C TYR A 283 5.25 -46.27 7.22
N PHE A 284 5.11 -46.42 5.91
CA PHE A 284 3.85 -46.89 5.34
C PHE A 284 3.73 -48.41 5.46
N VAL A 285 2.55 -48.90 5.84
CA VAL A 285 2.25 -50.33 5.87
C VAL A 285 1.65 -50.74 4.52
N GLY A 286 2.31 -51.66 3.81
CA GLY A 286 1.82 -52.21 2.54
C GLY A 286 1.97 -51.31 1.32
N LEU A 287 2.30 -50.02 1.49
CA LEU A 287 2.52 -49.07 0.40
C LEU A 287 4.01 -48.90 0.11
N ARG A 288 4.41 -48.89 -1.17
CA ARG A 288 5.80 -48.80 -1.61
C ARG A 288 5.99 -47.72 -2.66
N ASP A 289 7.23 -47.29 -2.88
CA ASP A 289 7.57 -46.46 -4.03
C ASP A 289 7.19 -47.17 -5.34
N GLY A 290 6.52 -46.45 -6.22
CA GLY A 290 5.94 -46.95 -7.47
C GLY A 290 4.55 -47.59 -7.36
N SER A 291 3.94 -47.66 -6.18
CA SER A 291 2.59 -48.25 -6.03
C SER A 291 1.53 -47.53 -6.87
N VAL A 292 0.57 -48.30 -7.39
CA VAL A 292 -0.63 -47.80 -8.08
C VAL A 292 -1.82 -47.86 -7.13
N LEU A 293 -2.57 -46.76 -7.01
CA LEU A 293 -3.68 -46.61 -6.06
C LEU A 293 -4.98 -46.18 -6.77
N PRO A 294 -6.16 -46.56 -6.24
CA PRO A 294 -7.42 -45.95 -6.64
C PRO A 294 -7.48 -44.48 -6.15
N PRO A 295 -8.52 -43.70 -6.44
CA PRO A 295 -8.63 -42.31 -5.98
C PRO A 295 -8.82 -42.12 -4.47
N ASN A 296 -9.37 -43.12 -3.77
CA ASN A 296 -9.59 -43.08 -2.32
C ASN A 296 -8.97 -44.31 -1.62
N PRO A 297 -7.63 -44.44 -1.60
CA PRO A 297 -6.97 -45.52 -0.90
C PRO A 297 -7.11 -45.36 0.62
N THR A 298 -7.26 -46.47 1.31
CA THR A 298 -6.91 -46.54 2.74
C THR A 298 -5.40 -46.64 2.85
N ILE A 299 -4.77 -45.64 3.44
CA ILE A 299 -3.33 -45.62 3.70
C ILE A 299 -3.11 -45.96 5.18
N HIS A 300 -2.25 -46.94 5.43
CA HIS A 300 -1.91 -47.41 6.77
C HIS A 300 -0.51 -46.91 7.18
N PHE A 301 -0.39 -46.47 8.43
CA PHE A 301 0.81 -45.91 9.03
C PHE A 301 1.34 -46.85 10.11
N GLY A 302 2.65 -47.06 10.10
CA GLY A 302 3.37 -47.83 11.10
C GLY A 302 4.34 -46.94 11.85
N LEU A 303 4.56 -47.28 13.12
CA LEU A 303 5.50 -46.62 14.02
C LEU A 303 6.29 -47.68 14.80
N VAL A 304 7.59 -47.48 14.95
CA VAL A 304 8.49 -48.32 15.75
C VAL A 304 9.15 -47.46 16.83
N ASN A 305 9.30 -48.02 18.02
CA ASN A 305 9.97 -47.44 19.20
C ASN A 305 9.34 -46.17 19.79
N MET A 306 8.11 -45.82 19.42
CA MET A 306 7.30 -44.76 20.04
C MET A 306 5.82 -45.14 20.07
N GLY A 307 5.04 -44.44 20.89
CA GLY A 307 3.60 -44.60 20.97
C GLY A 307 2.83 -43.57 20.13
N VAL A 308 1.62 -43.94 19.71
CA VAL A 308 0.66 -43.00 19.10
C VAL A 308 -0.30 -42.51 20.18
N ALA A 309 -0.47 -41.20 20.30
CA ALA A 309 -1.37 -40.55 21.26
C ALA A 309 -2.14 -39.41 20.56
N PRO A 310 -3.35 -39.05 21.04
CA PRO A 310 -4.07 -37.90 20.50
C PRO A 310 -3.28 -36.60 20.64
N ALA A 311 -3.40 -35.70 19.66
CA ALA A 311 -2.88 -34.35 19.72
C ALA A 311 -3.46 -33.58 20.93
N GLY A 312 -2.67 -32.66 21.49
CA GLY A 312 -3.00 -31.91 22.70
C GLY A 312 -2.80 -32.68 24.01
N LEU A 313 -2.61 -34.01 23.96
CA LEU A 313 -2.33 -34.83 25.14
C LEU A 313 -0.82 -35.14 25.21
N ALA A 314 -0.11 -34.41 26.07
CA ALA A 314 1.32 -34.61 26.29
C ALA A 314 1.58 -35.92 27.08
N ASN A 315 1.90 -36.99 26.36
CA ASN A 315 2.37 -38.25 26.95
C ASN A 315 3.85 -38.50 26.58
N PRO A 316 4.69 -38.98 27.53
CA PRO A 316 6.10 -39.27 27.24
C PRO A 316 6.28 -40.26 26.09
N ASN A 317 7.24 -40.00 25.21
CA ASN A 317 7.60 -40.87 24.08
C ASN A 317 6.41 -41.20 23.13
N THR A 318 5.51 -40.23 22.94
CA THR A 318 4.37 -40.37 22.03
C THR A 318 4.19 -39.15 21.14
N GLY A 319 3.40 -39.33 20.09
CA GLY A 319 3.00 -38.29 19.15
C GLY A 319 1.89 -38.80 18.24
N HIS A 320 1.73 -38.20 17.07
CA HIS A 320 0.73 -38.61 16.08
C HIS A 320 1.22 -38.42 14.64
N HIS A 321 0.50 -39.04 13.70
CA HIS A 321 0.89 -39.09 12.30
C HIS A 321 0.45 -37.84 11.54
N HIS A 322 1.29 -37.45 10.57
CA HIS A 322 0.90 -36.60 9.44
C HIS A 322 1.33 -37.22 8.12
N LEU A 323 0.55 -36.95 7.07
CA LEU A 323 0.85 -37.31 5.69
C LEU A 323 1.06 -36.05 4.86
N LEU A 324 2.26 -35.93 4.30
CA LEU A 324 2.65 -34.88 3.36
C LEU A 324 2.39 -35.36 1.94
N ILE A 325 1.73 -34.53 1.14
CA ILE A 325 1.31 -34.81 -0.24
C ILE A 325 1.81 -33.69 -1.15
N ASP A 326 2.70 -34.02 -2.09
CA ASP A 326 3.22 -33.09 -3.10
C ASP A 326 3.72 -31.76 -2.51
N THR A 327 4.46 -31.88 -1.40
CA THR A 327 5.03 -30.77 -0.65
C THR A 327 6.44 -31.12 -0.17
N GLU A 328 7.20 -30.07 0.11
CA GLU A 328 8.47 -30.18 0.82
C GLU A 328 8.22 -30.40 2.32
N LEU A 329 9.27 -30.75 3.07
CA LEU A 329 9.16 -30.87 4.52
C LEU A 329 8.85 -29.49 5.14
N PRO A 330 7.94 -29.41 6.14
CA PRO A 330 7.70 -28.19 6.87
C PRO A 330 8.90 -27.82 7.75
N GLN A 331 8.86 -26.65 8.38
CA GLN A 331 9.83 -26.29 9.41
C GLN A 331 9.74 -27.25 10.60
N MET A 332 10.89 -27.72 11.09
CA MET A 332 10.94 -28.77 12.12
C MET A 332 10.70 -28.26 13.54
N ASP A 333 10.80 -26.95 13.73
CA ASP A 333 10.60 -26.23 14.98
C ASP A 333 9.25 -25.49 15.00
N GLN A 334 8.34 -25.83 14.10
CA GLN A 334 6.99 -25.28 14.05
C GLN A 334 5.94 -26.39 14.03
N PRO A 335 4.70 -26.10 14.46
CA PRO A 335 3.57 -26.99 14.25
C PRO A 335 3.43 -27.31 12.76
N ILE A 336 3.33 -28.59 12.44
CA ILE A 336 3.12 -29.06 11.07
C ILE A 336 1.77 -28.53 10.59
N PRO A 337 1.69 -27.96 9.37
CA PRO A 337 0.44 -27.43 8.85
C PRO A 337 -0.67 -28.49 8.81
N ASN A 338 -1.92 -28.04 8.83
CA ASN A 338 -3.09 -28.88 8.62
C ASN A 338 -3.89 -28.32 7.43
N ASP A 339 -3.54 -28.77 6.23
CA ASP A 339 -4.12 -28.34 4.97
C ASP A 339 -4.19 -29.51 3.98
N PHE A 340 -4.63 -29.28 2.74
CA PHE A 340 -4.78 -30.34 1.73
C PHE A 340 -3.48 -31.06 1.35
N LYS A 341 -2.32 -30.49 1.66
CA LYS A 341 -1.00 -31.09 1.44
C LYS A 341 -0.39 -31.68 2.71
N HIS A 342 -0.97 -31.39 3.87
CA HIS A 342 -0.49 -31.84 5.18
C HIS A 342 -1.68 -32.38 5.98
N LEU A 343 -1.99 -33.65 5.78
CA LEU A 343 -3.12 -34.27 6.45
C LEU A 343 -2.77 -34.64 7.89
N HIS A 344 -3.61 -34.19 8.82
CA HIS A 344 -3.43 -34.35 10.25
C HIS A 344 -4.25 -35.53 10.81
N PHE A 345 -3.58 -36.46 11.50
CA PHE A 345 -4.19 -37.62 12.17
C PHE A 345 -4.06 -37.55 13.71
N GLY A 346 -4.60 -36.49 14.30
CA GLY A 346 -4.46 -36.17 15.73
C GLY A 346 -5.39 -36.92 16.68
N ALA A 347 -6.26 -37.80 16.21
CA ALA A 347 -7.04 -38.68 17.08
C ALA A 347 -6.27 -39.98 17.41
N GLY A 348 -5.01 -40.07 16.99
CA GLY A 348 -4.19 -41.26 17.12
C GLY A 348 -4.46 -42.30 16.05
N GLN A 349 -4.91 -41.87 14.85
CA GLN A 349 -5.18 -42.80 13.76
C GLN A 349 -3.87 -43.45 13.28
N THR A 350 -3.97 -44.74 12.95
CA THR A 350 -2.92 -45.53 12.29
C THR A 350 -3.28 -45.85 10.84
N GLU A 351 -4.43 -45.35 10.36
CA GLU A 351 -4.87 -45.44 8.98
C GLU A 351 -5.88 -44.34 8.65
N ALA A 352 -6.00 -44.00 7.37
CA ALA A 352 -7.03 -43.09 6.89
C ALA A 352 -7.36 -43.35 5.42
N GLU A 353 -8.62 -43.14 5.04
CA GLU A 353 -9.00 -42.98 3.64
C GLU A 353 -8.56 -41.60 3.17
N VAL A 354 -7.76 -41.55 2.11
CA VAL A 354 -7.17 -40.31 1.59
C VAL A 354 -7.60 -40.12 0.14
N THR A 355 -8.24 -39.00 -0.17
CA THR A 355 -8.59 -38.67 -1.56
C THR A 355 -7.39 -38.06 -2.28
N LEU A 356 -6.94 -38.71 -3.35
CA LEU A 356 -5.89 -38.21 -4.23
C LEU A 356 -6.43 -37.99 -5.64
N PRO A 357 -6.09 -36.85 -6.30
CA PRO A 357 -6.36 -36.67 -7.72
C PRO A 357 -5.74 -37.78 -8.60
N LEU A 358 -6.23 -37.93 -9.83
CA LEU A 358 -5.58 -38.82 -10.80
C LEU A 358 -4.20 -38.26 -11.17
N GLY A 359 -3.18 -39.12 -11.23
CA GLY A 359 -1.84 -38.72 -11.60
C GLY A 359 -0.76 -39.24 -10.65
N ARG A 360 0.42 -38.64 -10.73
CA ARG A 360 1.59 -39.04 -9.94
C ARG A 360 1.72 -38.14 -8.72
N HIS A 361 1.85 -38.75 -7.54
CA HIS A 361 1.91 -38.05 -6.26
C HIS A 361 3.12 -38.50 -5.44
N LYS A 362 3.76 -37.56 -4.74
CA LYS A 362 4.81 -37.82 -3.76
C LYS A 362 4.21 -37.80 -2.36
N LEU A 363 4.40 -38.87 -1.60
CA LEU A 363 3.89 -39.04 -0.24
C LEU A 363 5.05 -39.20 0.74
N GLN A 364 4.91 -38.62 1.93
CA GLN A 364 5.87 -38.79 3.03
C GLN A 364 5.16 -38.72 4.39
N LEU A 365 5.53 -39.59 5.33
CA LEU A 365 5.04 -39.50 6.71
C LEU A 365 5.99 -38.65 7.55
N LEU A 366 5.40 -37.86 8.45
CA LEU A 366 6.10 -37.09 9.47
C LEU A 366 5.37 -37.26 10.80
N PHE A 367 6.10 -37.55 11.88
CA PHE A 367 5.54 -37.74 13.21
C PHE A 367 5.70 -36.47 14.05
N GLY A 368 4.58 -35.94 14.54
CA GLY A 368 4.53 -34.73 15.37
C GLY A 368 4.22 -35.06 16.83
N ASP A 369 4.66 -34.20 17.75
CA ASP A 369 4.35 -34.31 19.17
C ASP A 369 2.93 -33.83 19.50
N ALA A 370 2.59 -33.66 20.78
CA ALA A 370 1.27 -33.19 21.20
C ALA A 370 0.88 -31.81 20.63
N ASN A 371 1.85 -30.98 20.24
CA ASN A 371 1.64 -29.65 19.64
C ASN A 371 1.83 -29.66 18.12
N HIS A 372 1.88 -30.84 17.49
CA HIS A 372 2.13 -31.03 16.07
C HIS A 372 3.56 -30.64 15.65
N VAL A 373 4.49 -30.48 16.60
CA VAL A 373 5.88 -30.11 16.27
C VAL A 373 6.69 -31.40 16.03
N PRO A 374 7.49 -31.50 14.95
CA PRO A 374 8.36 -32.65 14.75
C PRO A 374 9.32 -32.88 15.93
N HIS A 375 9.37 -34.12 16.44
CA HIS A 375 10.34 -34.51 17.47
C HIS A 375 11.80 -34.31 17.03
N ASP A 376 12.76 -34.33 17.96
CA ASP A 376 14.21 -34.23 17.70
C ASP A 376 15.00 -35.50 18.10
N PRO A 377 15.66 -36.21 17.17
CA PRO A 377 15.64 -36.01 15.72
C PRO A 377 14.24 -36.22 15.10
N PRO A 378 13.98 -35.69 13.89
CA PRO A 378 12.68 -35.83 13.25
C PRO A 378 12.44 -37.27 12.83
N ILE A 379 11.22 -37.76 13.09
CA ILE A 379 10.80 -39.11 12.72
C ILE A 379 9.95 -39.00 11.46
N MET A 380 10.54 -39.40 10.33
CA MET A 380 9.92 -39.30 9.02
C MET A 380 10.21 -40.56 8.19
N SER A 381 9.30 -40.88 7.28
CA SER A 381 9.56 -41.93 6.29
C SER A 381 10.45 -41.38 5.18
N ALA A 382 11.05 -42.29 4.40
CA ALA A 382 11.51 -41.91 3.07
C ALA A 382 10.30 -41.44 2.24
N PRO A 383 10.47 -40.45 1.34
CA PRO A 383 9.42 -40.11 0.40
C PRO A 383 9.21 -41.26 -0.58
N ILE A 384 7.96 -41.52 -0.93
CA ILE A 384 7.57 -42.47 -1.97
C ILE A 384 6.77 -41.76 -3.05
N THR A 385 6.82 -42.28 -4.27
CA THR A 385 5.99 -41.84 -5.38
C THR A 385 4.94 -42.89 -5.69
N VAL A 386 3.68 -42.48 -5.84
CA VAL A 386 2.57 -43.35 -6.22
C VAL A 386 1.90 -42.82 -7.48
N THR A 387 1.19 -43.70 -8.19
CA THR A 387 0.34 -43.33 -9.33
C THR A 387 -1.11 -43.62 -9.01
N VAL A 388 -1.97 -42.64 -9.12
CA VAL A 388 -3.40 -42.77 -8.88
C VAL A 388 -4.12 -42.96 -10.21
N THR A 389 -4.76 -44.12 -10.40
CA THR A 389 -5.56 -44.46 -11.58
C THR A 389 -7.03 -44.64 -11.18
N LYS A 390 -7.95 -44.57 -12.14
CA LYS A 390 -9.39 -44.73 -11.87
C LYS A 390 -9.71 -46.05 -11.16
N ASP A 391 -8.97 -47.10 -11.52
CA ASP A 391 -9.28 -48.48 -11.12
C ASP A 391 -8.27 -49.04 -10.10
N GLY A 392 -7.25 -48.26 -9.72
CA GLY A 392 -6.16 -48.67 -8.82
C GLY A 392 -5.29 -49.80 -9.36
N LYS A 393 -5.24 -49.93 -10.69
CA LYS A 393 -4.43 -50.90 -11.45
C LYS A 393 -3.70 -50.23 -12.58
#